data_AF-A0A1H5S0J8-F1
#
_entry.id   AF-A0A1H5S0J8-F1
#
_cell.length_a   1.000
_cell.length_b   1.000
_cell.length_c   1.000
_cell.angle_alpha   90.00
_cell.angle_beta   90.00
_cell.angle_gamma   90.00
#
_symmetry.space_group_name_H-M   'P 1'
#
loop_
_entity.id
_entity.type
_entity.pdbx_description
1 polymer ?
#
loop_
_entity_poly.entity_id
_entity_poly.type
_entity_poly.pdbx_seq_one_letter_code
_entity_poly.pdbx_strand_id
1 'polypeptide(L)'
;MGSNRLAGIRKFITNEKERTLSNIRNGTIGKEQATGSLNTLYQLAADIQDIHYMKEISSTIALLRSASDNWQRQGALLSQTIDSAAYRPGIK
;
A
#
# COMPACT_ATOMS: atom_id res chain seq x y z
N MET A 1 -14.99 16.19 23.37
CA MET A 1 -13.63 15.63 23.21
C MET A 1 -13.53 14.43 22.25
N GLY A 2 -14.63 13.76 21.83
CA GLY A 2 -14.57 12.55 20.98
C GLY A 2 -14.27 12.76 19.48
N SER A 3 -14.72 13.86 18.89
CA SER A 3 -14.70 14.05 17.43
C SER A 3 -13.29 14.21 16.84
N ASN A 4 -12.39 14.91 17.54
CA ASN A 4 -11.00 15.10 17.08
C ASN A 4 -10.19 13.81 17.11
N ARG A 5 -10.50 12.89 18.04
CA ARG A 5 -9.84 11.58 18.13
C ARG A 5 -10.22 10.69 16.94
N LEU A 6 -11.51 10.64 16.59
CA LEU A 6 -11.98 9.89 15.42
C LEU A 6 -11.40 10.45 14.12
N ALA A 7 -11.33 11.77 13.98
CA ALA A 7 -10.67 12.41 12.83
C ALA A 7 -9.17 12.03 12.74
N GLY A 8 -8.47 11.98 13.88
CA GLY A 8 -7.09 11.54 13.96
C GLY A 8 -6.90 10.08 13.52
N ILE A 9 -7.76 9.16 13.99
CA ILE A 9 -7.71 7.75 13.62
C ILE A 9 -7.98 7.56 12.12
N ARG A 10 -8.98 8.25 11.56
CA ARG A 10 -9.25 8.21 10.11
C ARG A 10 -8.06 8.69 9.29
N LYS A 11 -7.45 9.81 9.68
CA LYS A 11 -6.26 10.34 9.03
C LYS A 11 -5.09 9.35 9.09
N PHE A 12 -4.90 8.71 10.24
CA PHE A 12 -3.90 7.67 10.40
C PHE A 12 -4.14 6.49 9.45
N ILE A 13 -5.38 5.95 9.41
CA ILE A 13 -5.76 4.85 8.52
C ILE A 13 -5.47 5.20 7.05
N THR A 14 -5.86 6.40 6.61
CA THR A 14 -5.58 6.86 5.23
C THR A 14 -4.08 6.87 4.94
N ASN A 15 -3.30 7.57 5.75
CA ASN A 15 -1.86 7.73 5.53
C ASN A 15 -1.13 6.39 5.55
N GLU A 16 -1.49 5.52 6.49
CA GLU A 16 -0.82 4.24 6.66
C GLU A 16 -1.16 3.26 5.54
N LYS A 17 -2.42 3.26 5.06
CA LYS A 17 -2.82 2.51 3.87
C LYS A 17 -2.00 2.94 2.65
N GLU A 18 -1.89 4.24 2.40
CA GLU A 18 -1.11 4.78 1.27
C GLU A 18 0.37 4.40 1.38
N ARG A 19 0.95 4.49 2.59
CA ARG A 19 2.32 4.06 2.85
C ARG A 19 2.52 2.58 2.58
N THR A 20 1.62 1.71 3.06
CA THR A 20 1.67 0.27 2.81
C THR A 20 1.62 -0.01 1.31
N LEU A 21 0.72 0.62 0.56
CA LEU A 21 0.61 0.44 -0.89
C LEU A 21 1.84 0.97 -1.65
N SER A 22 2.44 2.07 -1.20
CA SER A 22 3.69 2.56 -1.79
C SER A 22 4.85 1.59 -1.56
N ASN A 23 5.00 1.11 -0.32
CA ASN A 23 6.05 0.15 0.04
C ASN A 23 5.92 -1.16 -0.73
N ILE A 24 4.68 -1.60 -0.98
CA ILE A 24 4.40 -2.82 -1.72
C ILE A 24 4.79 -2.66 -3.20
N ARG A 25 4.41 -1.52 -3.80
CA ARG A 25 4.73 -1.18 -5.19
C ARG A 25 6.23 -1.05 -5.44
N ASN A 26 6.96 -0.50 -4.48
CA ASN A 26 8.41 -0.31 -4.56
C ASN A 26 9.20 -1.56 -4.15
N GLY A 27 8.52 -2.66 -3.76
CA GLY A 27 9.17 -3.89 -3.33
C GLY A 27 9.82 -3.81 -1.94
N THR A 28 9.61 -2.73 -1.19
CA THR A 28 10.11 -2.57 0.18
C THR A 28 9.53 -3.62 1.13
N ILE A 29 8.28 -4.03 0.91
CA ILE A 29 7.61 -5.06 1.73
C ILE A 29 6.96 -6.15 0.88
N GLY A 30 6.82 -7.33 1.50
CA GLY A 30 6.15 -8.50 0.95
C GLY A 30 4.62 -8.38 0.86
N LYS A 31 4.00 -9.18 -0.01
CA LYS A 31 2.53 -9.37 -0.07
C LYS A 31 1.93 -9.72 1.30
N GLU A 32 2.58 -10.63 2.02
CA GLU A 32 2.13 -11.06 3.36
C GLU A 32 2.23 -9.92 4.39
N GLN A 33 3.35 -9.20 4.40
CA GLN A 33 3.57 -8.07 5.31
C GLN A 33 2.55 -6.95 5.10
N ALA A 34 2.25 -6.63 3.84
CA ALA A 34 1.21 -5.66 3.53
C ALA A 34 -0.19 -6.17 3.86
N THR A 35 -0.49 -7.45 3.62
CA THR A 35 -1.76 -8.04 4.04
C THR A 35 -1.93 -7.95 5.57
N GLY A 36 -0.89 -8.25 6.34
CA GLY A 36 -0.88 -8.08 7.79
C GLY A 36 -1.13 -6.63 8.21
N SER A 37 -0.41 -5.69 7.59
CA SER A 37 -0.58 -4.25 7.87
C SER A 37 -2.01 -3.78 7.58
N LEU A 38 -2.57 -4.15 6.43
CA LEU A 38 -3.95 -3.79 6.04
C LEU A 38 -4.99 -4.44 6.96
N ASN A 39 -4.76 -5.67 7.46
CA ASN A 39 -5.65 -6.29 8.45
C ASN A 39 -5.70 -5.49 9.76
N THR A 40 -4.57 -4.98 10.24
CA THR A 40 -4.55 -4.10 11.41
C THR A 40 -5.33 -2.81 11.15
N LEU A 41 -5.19 -2.20 9.97
CA LEU A 41 -6.00 -1.02 9.61
C LEU A 41 -7.50 -1.33 9.53
N TYR A 42 -7.87 -2.51 9.05
CA TYR A 42 -9.26 -2.96 9.04
C TYR A 42 -9.82 -3.09 10.47
N GLN A 43 -9.05 -3.66 11.39
CA GLN A 43 -9.44 -3.75 12.80
C GLN A 43 -9.63 -2.36 13.43
N LEU A 44 -8.72 -1.43 13.18
CA LEU A 44 -8.87 -0.04 13.64
C LEU A 44 -10.12 0.64 13.05
N ALA A 45 -10.42 0.40 11.77
CA ALA A 45 -11.65 0.88 11.15
C ALA A 45 -12.90 0.26 11.78
N ALA A 46 -12.86 -1.02 12.14
CA ALA A 46 -13.95 -1.72 12.83
C ALA A 46 -14.16 -1.17 14.26
N ASP A 47 -13.09 -0.87 14.99
CA ASP A 47 -13.15 -0.31 16.34
C ASP A 47 -13.82 1.07 16.37
N ILE A 48 -13.62 1.88 15.33
CA ILE A 48 -14.32 3.17 15.15
C ILE A 48 -15.64 3.05 14.38
N GLN A 49 -16.07 1.83 14.06
CA GLN A 49 -17.30 1.50 13.33
C GLN A 49 -17.43 2.22 11.98
N ASP A 50 -16.32 2.45 11.29
CA ASP A 50 -16.31 3.15 10.00
C ASP A 50 -16.41 2.16 8.83
N ILE A 51 -17.65 1.89 8.42
CA ILE A 51 -17.99 0.91 7.37
C ILE A 51 -17.31 1.27 6.03
N HIS A 52 -17.11 2.55 5.74
CA HIS A 52 -16.49 2.97 4.48
C HIS A 52 -15.02 2.52 4.42
N TYR A 53 -14.25 2.78 5.48
CA TYR A 53 -12.87 2.32 5.57
C TYR A 53 -12.78 0.78 5.61
N MET A 54 -13.67 0.11 6.34
CA MET A 54 -13.70 -1.36 6.37
C MET A 54 -13.89 -1.95 4.97
N LYS A 55 -14.87 -1.43 4.20
CA LYS A 55 -15.11 -1.87 2.82
C LYS A 55 -13.91 -1.59 1.93
N GLU A 56 -13.35 -0.39 1.99
CA GLU A 56 -12.21 -0.01 1.16
C GLU A 56 -10.98 -0.89 1.43
N ILE A 57 -10.65 -1.11 2.70
CA ILE A 57 -9.49 -1.91 3.11
C ILE A 57 -9.71 -3.39 2.76
N SER A 58 -10.90 -3.94 3.00
CA SER A 58 -11.20 -5.33 2.62
C SER A 58 -11.13 -5.56 1.12
N SER A 59 -11.62 -4.63 0.30
CA SER A 59 -11.44 -4.68 -1.17
C SER A 59 -9.96 -4.62 -1.56
N THR A 60 -9.18 -3.78 -0.90
CA THR A 60 -7.72 -3.66 -1.14
C THR A 60 -7.00 -4.97 -0.80
N ILE A 61 -7.34 -5.61 0.32
CA ILE A 61 -6.78 -6.91 0.72
C ILE A 61 -7.16 -8.00 -0.30
N ALA A 62 -8.41 -8.03 -0.77
CA ALA A 62 -8.85 -8.99 -1.76
C ALA A 62 -8.09 -8.84 -3.09
N LEU A 63 -7.90 -7.60 -3.56
CA LEU A 63 -7.10 -7.29 -4.75
C LEU A 63 -5.64 -7.69 -4.56
N LEU A 64 -5.07 -7.41 -3.39
CA LEU A 64 -3.70 -7.79 -3.10
C LEU A 64 -3.52 -9.32 -3.13
N ARG A 65 -4.48 -10.06 -2.58
CA ARG A 65 -4.48 -11.53 -2.57
C ARG A 65 -4.65 -12.12 -3.97
N SER A 66 -5.51 -11.53 -4.80
CA SER A 66 -5.72 -11.97 -6.18
C SER A 66 -4.61 -11.56 -7.14
N ALA A 67 -3.79 -10.57 -6.78
CA ALA A 67 -2.63 -10.19 -7.56
C ALA A 67 -1.64 -11.37 -7.68
N SER A 68 -1.31 -11.73 -8.92
CA SER A 68 -0.24 -12.67 -9.27
C SER A 68 1.07 -12.23 -8.63
N ASP A 69 1.83 -13.14 -8.02
CA ASP A 69 3.12 -12.90 -7.34
C ASP A 69 4.17 -12.14 -8.18
N ASN A 70 3.95 -12.04 -9.51
CA ASN A 70 4.75 -11.23 -10.43
C ASN A 70 4.60 -9.71 -10.22
N TRP A 71 3.62 -9.26 -9.44
CA TRP A 71 3.37 -7.84 -9.14
C TRP A 71 4.56 -7.16 -8.44
N GLN A 72 5.34 -7.90 -7.64
CA GLN A 72 6.60 -7.40 -7.04
C GLN A 72 7.77 -7.38 -8.03
N ARG A 73 7.81 -8.35 -8.96
CA ARG A 73 8.90 -8.44 -9.96
C ARG A 73 8.83 -7.31 -10.99
N GLN A 74 7.64 -6.80 -11.31
CA GLN A 74 7.51 -5.65 -12.22
C GLN A 74 8.04 -4.35 -11.62
N GLY A 75 7.89 -4.11 -10.31
CA GLY A 75 8.50 -2.96 -9.63
C GLY A 75 10.04 -3.04 -9.59
N ALA A 76 10.58 -4.25 -9.40
CA ALA A 76 12.01 -4.50 -9.42
C ALA A 76 12.63 -4.37 -10.83
N LEU A 77 11.94 -4.84 -11.88
CA LEU A 77 12.36 -4.67 -13.27
C LEU A 77 12.36 -3.20 -13.70
N LEU A 78 11.35 -2.42 -13.29
CA LEU A 78 11.31 -0.97 -13.56
C LEU A 78 12.45 -0.22 -12.86
N SER A 79 12.75 -0.53 -11.60
CA SER A 79 13.91 0.08 -10.90
C SER A 79 15.24 -0.29 -11.56
N GLN A 80 15.43 -1.55 -11.98
CA GLN A 80 16.64 -1.96 -12.71
C GLN A 80 16.77 -1.26 -14.06
N THR A 81 15.68 -1.05 -14.81
CA THR A 81 15.74 -0.29 -16.06
C THR A 81 16.04 1.19 -15.87
N ILE A 82 15.64 1.78 -14.75
CA ILE A 82 15.92 3.20 -14.43
C ILE A 82 17.38 3.36 -14.00
N ASP A 83 17.94 2.45 -13.19
CA ASP A 83 19.36 2.46 -12.82
C ASP A 83 20.29 2.07 -13.99
N SER A 84 19.80 1.29 -14.95
CA SER A 84 20.55 0.91 -16.17
C SER A 84 20.47 1.95 -17.28
N ALA A 85 19.54 2.90 -17.21
CA ALA A 85 19.46 4.04 -18.12
C ALA A 85 20.45 5.13 -17.70
N ALA A 86 21.72 4.77 -17.54
CA ALA A 86 22.81 5.73 -17.59
C ALA A 86 22.74 6.43 -18.95
N TYR A 87 22.26 7.67 -18.91
CA TYR A 87 22.29 8.66 -19.97
C TYR A 87 23.52 8.50 -20.88
N ARG A 88 23.30 8.06 -22.13
CA ARG A 88 24.28 8.18 -23.22
C ARG A 88 23.97 9.48 -23.97
N PRO A 89 24.75 10.56 -23.78
CA PRO A 89 24.60 11.72 -24.64
C PRO A 89 25.11 11.37 -26.04
N GLY A 90 24.24 11.52 -27.03
CA GLY A 90 24.61 11.78 -28.42
C GLY A 90 24.99 10.57 -29.27
N ILE A 91 24.10 10.22 -30.20
CA ILE A 91 24.49 9.66 -31.49
C ILE A 91 24.70 10.85 -32.44
N LYS A 92 25.96 11.10 -32.82
CA LYS A 92 26.44 11.31 -34.20
C LYS A 92 27.95 11.44 -34.19
#